data_AF-Q38AK4-F1
#
_entry.id   AF-Q38AK4-F1
#
_cell.length_a   1.000
_cell.length_b   1.000
_cell.length_c   1.000
_cell.angle_alpha   90.00
_cell.angle_beta   90.00
_cell.angle_gamma   90.00
#
_symmetry.space_group_name_H-M   'P 1'
#
loop_
_entity.id
_entity.type
_entity.pdbx_description
1 polymer ?
#
loop_
_entity_poly.entity_id
_entity_poly.type
_entity_poly.pdbx_seq_one_letter_code
_entity_poly.pdbx_strand_id
1 'polypeptide(L)'
;MPDGAIGQHEGFLHDVGCNVDVYTSRMREDILTMLGRYVNQQHQSIKESLHAEAVRRENAILDERRKIEVTAVGALREVERQKETMSRLVGGLGNANRRMWMQKRFHDWELWVLRKRHRKKLYKTIECHINGIRAYHVYTQWRLLAAARRHHRLAVAEQSQWKCSEAELVGQLEVLNKVIEEERRHSENLEEKMRTAFVRGVCALNKEAVQVLKGAQLADPQASPLCPGGMRATRTSPPRYGATRGVSNIFDGSTFHTGAGTTMTAGRTADAEDATPLTGQFLPEIRDCSPTPTKTTPARVTPPRHHACYAPATCAYSARTLPHQPFVVSVDPAAVRSYGDVPASKKPPYVARRPPMGFGSRSTR
;
A
#
# COMPACT_ATOMS: atom_id res chain seq x y z
N MET A 1 153.89 -41.06 -96.88
CA MET A 1 153.64 -42.51 -97.06
C MET A 1 153.92 -43.20 -95.73
N PRO A 2 152.92 -43.71 -94.97
CA PRO A 2 151.59 -44.18 -95.38
C PRO A 2 150.43 -43.27 -94.89
N ASP A 3 149.54 -42.88 -95.80
CA ASP A 3 148.34 -42.04 -95.59
C ASP A 3 147.13 -42.81 -95.01
N GLY A 4 147.36 -43.72 -94.04
CA GLY A 4 146.34 -44.60 -93.48
C GLY A 4 145.81 -44.22 -92.09
N ALA A 5 146.31 -43.15 -91.46
CA ALA A 5 146.11 -42.90 -90.03
C ALA A 5 145.05 -41.83 -89.67
N ILE A 6 144.58 -41.03 -90.63
CA ILE A 6 143.69 -39.89 -90.33
C ILE A 6 142.21 -40.33 -90.22
N GLY A 7 141.79 -41.36 -90.98
CA GLY A 7 140.41 -41.87 -90.93
C GLY A 7 140.04 -42.60 -89.62
N GLN A 8 141.01 -43.13 -88.88
CA GLN A 8 140.76 -43.76 -87.57
C GLN A 8 140.48 -42.71 -86.48
N HIS A 9 141.01 -41.48 -86.62
CA HIS A 9 140.86 -40.45 -85.61
C HIS A 9 139.51 -39.71 -85.74
N GLU A 10 139.01 -39.53 -86.96
CA GLU A 10 137.64 -39.02 -87.21
C GLU A 10 136.58 -40.04 -86.79
N GLY A 11 136.80 -41.33 -87.03
CA GLY A 11 135.93 -42.40 -86.54
C GLY A 11 135.84 -42.40 -85.00
N PHE A 12 136.96 -42.23 -84.31
CA PHE A 12 136.97 -42.12 -82.84
C PHE A 12 136.25 -40.85 -82.34
N LEU A 13 136.49 -39.69 -82.95
CA LEU A 13 135.81 -38.45 -82.56
C LEU A 13 134.30 -38.51 -82.83
N HIS A 14 133.89 -39.15 -83.92
CA HIS A 14 132.49 -39.42 -84.21
C HIS A 14 131.88 -40.40 -83.19
N ASP A 15 132.57 -41.48 -82.83
CA ASP A 15 132.11 -42.42 -81.78
C ASP A 15 132.05 -41.77 -80.40
N VAL A 16 133.00 -40.89 -80.06
CA VAL A 16 132.96 -40.10 -78.82
C VAL A 16 131.80 -39.09 -78.88
N GLY A 17 131.59 -38.42 -80.01
CA GLY A 17 130.46 -37.52 -80.23
C GLY A 17 129.12 -38.24 -80.10
N CYS A 18 128.95 -39.38 -80.77
CA CYS A 18 127.77 -40.24 -80.63
C CYS A 18 127.60 -40.75 -79.19
N ASN A 19 128.67 -41.13 -78.48
CA ASN A 19 128.58 -41.53 -77.08
C ASN A 19 128.18 -40.37 -76.16
N VAL A 20 128.71 -39.16 -76.38
CA VAL A 20 128.34 -37.95 -75.64
C VAL A 20 126.90 -37.56 -75.96
N ASP A 21 126.46 -37.65 -77.20
CA ASP A 21 125.07 -37.37 -77.60
C ASP A 21 124.11 -38.42 -77.05
N VAL A 22 124.48 -39.70 -77.03
CA VAL A 22 123.71 -40.77 -76.38
C VAL A 22 123.66 -40.55 -74.87
N TYR A 23 124.78 -40.19 -74.24
CA TYR A 23 124.84 -39.92 -72.81
C TYR A 23 124.03 -38.67 -72.43
N THR A 24 124.16 -37.57 -73.16
CA THR A 24 123.41 -36.34 -72.92
C THR A 24 121.93 -36.50 -73.26
N SER A 25 121.57 -37.29 -74.28
CA SER A 25 120.19 -37.66 -74.58
C SER A 25 119.60 -38.52 -73.46
N ARG A 26 120.32 -39.54 -72.98
CA ARG A 26 119.89 -40.38 -71.86
C ARG A 26 119.76 -39.57 -70.57
N MET A 27 120.71 -38.67 -70.28
CA MET A 27 120.61 -37.77 -69.14
C MET A 27 119.42 -36.82 -69.27
N ARG A 28 119.16 -36.28 -70.48
CA ARG A 28 117.98 -35.45 -70.74
C ARG A 28 116.69 -36.25 -70.56
N GLU A 29 116.62 -37.48 -71.08
CA GLU A 29 115.49 -38.38 -70.90
C GLU A 29 115.26 -38.74 -69.43
N ASP A 30 116.33 -39.02 -68.68
CA ASP A 30 116.27 -39.27 -67.24
C ASP A 30 115.78 -38.03 -66.48
N ILE A 31 116.30 -36.84 -66.80
CA ILE A 31 115.83 -35.56 -66.24
C ILE A 31 114.35 -35.33 -66.60
N LEU A 32 113.95 -35.52 -67.85
CA LEU A 32 112.56 -35.38 -68.30
C LEU A 32 111.65 -36.41 -67.62
N THR A 33 112.13 -37.64 -67.41
CA THR A 33 111.40 -38.69 -66.70
C THR A 33 111.25 -38.36 -65.22
N MET A 34 112.28 -37.82 -64.57
CA MET A 34 112.22 -37.34 -63.19
C MET A 34 111.28 -36.13 -63.06
N LEU A 35 111.37 -35.16 -63.98
CA LEU A 35 110.47 -34.00 -64.02
C LEU A 35 109.03 -34.43 -64.27
N GLY A 36 108.79 -35.35 -65.21
CA GLY A 36 107.47 -35.92 -65.46
C GLY A 36 106.90 -36.63 -64.24
N ARG A 37 107.70 -37.43 -63.54
CA ARG A 37 107.31 -38.05 -62.26
C ARG A 37 106.99 -36.99 -61.20
N TYR A 38 107.83 -35.97 -61.05
CA TYR A 38 107.60 -34.88 -60.08
C TYR A 38 106.33 -34.09 -60.40
N VAL A 39 106.11 -33.69 -61.65
CA VAL A 39 104.90 -32.96 -62.08
C VAL A 39 103.66 -33.82 -61.87
N ASN A 40 103.70 -35.11 -62.21
CA ASN A 40 102.58 -36.02 -61.96
C ASN A 40 102.31 -36.20 -60.46
N GLN A 41 103.36 -36.30 -59.64
CA GLN A 41 103.24 -36.37 -58.18
C GLN A 41 102.66 -35.08 -57.60
N GLN A 42 103.10 -33.92 -58.08
CA GLN A 42 102.55 -32.61 -57.68
C GLN A 42 101.08 -32.47 -58.10
N HIS A 43 100.74 -32.86 -59.34
CA HIS A 43 99.37 -32.86 -59.82
C HIS A 43 98.46 -33.77 -58.99
N GLN A 44 98.95 -34.96 -58.66
CA GLN A 44 98.23 -35.90 -57.80
C GLN A 44 98.05 -35.34 -56.39
N SER A 45 99.09 -34.73 -55.81
CA SER A 45 99.03 -34.09 -54.49
C SER A 45 98.04 -32.92 -54.46
N ILE A 46 98.03 -32.07 -55.49
CA ILE A 46 97.07 -30.96 -55.62
C ILE A 46 95.64 -31.50 -55.75
N LYS A 47 95.43 -32.54 -56.58
CA LYS A 47 94.12 -33.19 -56.72
C LYS A 47 93.61 -33.75 -55.40
N GLU A 48 94.45 -34.46 -54.66
CA GLU A 48 94.11 -35.03 -53.35
C GLU A 48 93.80 -33.93 -52.33
N SER A 49 94.59 -32.83 -52.32
CA SER A 49 94.35 -31.67 -51.45
C SER A 49 93.02 -30.98 -51.77
N LEU A 50 92.70 -30.74 -53.05
CA LEU A 50 91.43 -30.15 -53.48
C LEU A 50 90.25 -31.06 -53.15
N HIS A 51 90.40 -32.38 -53.33
CA HIS A 51 89.38 -33.34 -52.95
C HIS A 51 89.14 -33.35 -51.43
N ALA A 52 90.21 -33.37 -50.63
CA ALA A 52 90.11 -33.29 -49.18
C ALA A 52 89.50 -31.96 -48.71
N GLU A 53 89.79 -30.84 -49.37
CA GLU A 53 89.15 -29.56 -49.09
C GLU A 53 87.66 -29.56 -49.48
N ALA A 54 87.29 -30.11 -50.64
CA ALA A 54 85.91 -30.23 -51.07
C ALA A 54 85.08 -31.07 -50.09
N VAL A 55 85.60 -32.23 -49.67
CA VAL A 55 84.98 -33.09 -48.65
C VAL A 55 84.85 -32.37 -47.31
N ARG A 56 85.88 -31.61 -46.88
CA ARG A 56 85.79 -30.79 -45.66
C ARG A 56 84.70 -29.73 -45.74
N ARG A 57 84.57 -29.02 -46.87
CA ARG A 57 83.52 -28.02 -47.07
C ARG A 57 82.12 -28.64 -47.13
N GLU A 58 81.98 -29.78 -47.81
CA GLU A 58 80.72 -30.52 -47.86
C GLU A 58 80.28 -30.97 -46.46
N ASN A 59 81.20 -31.56 -45.69
CA ASN A 59 80.92 -31.94 -44.30
C ASN A 59 80.56 -30.74 -43.43
N ALA A 60 81.24 -29.59 -43.59
CA ALA A 60 80.90 -28.37 -42.88
C ALA A 60 79.48 -27.88 -43.19
N ILE A 61 79.07 -27.89 -44.47
CA ILE A 61 77.72 -27.51 -44.90
C ILE A 61 76.68 -28.51 -44.36
N LEU A 62 76.97 -29.81 -44.38
CA LEU A 62 76.08 -30.83 -43.83
C LEU A 62 75.89 -30.66 -42.31
N ASP A 63 76.96 -30.33 -41.58
CA ASP A 63 76.90 -30.06 -40.15
C ASP A 63 76.13 -28.77 -39.83
N GLU A 64 76.33 -27.70 -40.60
CA GLU A 64 75.54 -26.47 -40.49
C GLU A 64 74.06 -26.71 -40.78
N ARG A 65 73.77 -27.47 -41.85
CA ARG A 65 72.40 -27.88 -42.18
C ARG A 65 71.76 -28.66 -41.04
N ARG A 66 72.46 -29.64 -40.46
CA ARG A 66 71.96 -30.40 -39.29
C ARG A 66 71.71 -29.48 -38.10
N LYS A 67 72.60 -28.52 -37.82
CA LYS A 67 72.41 -27.53 -36.73
C LYS A 67 71.14 -26.72 -36.97
N ILE A 68 70.93 -26.21 -38.19
CA ILE A 68 69.73 -25.45 -38.57
C ILE A 68 68.48 -26.32 -38.43
N GLU A 69 68.49 -27.55 -38.95
CA GLU A 69 67.36 -28.48 -38.85
C GLU A 69 66.99 -28.78 -37.39
N VAL A 70 67.98 -29.00 -36.52
CA VAL A 70 67.75 -29.19 -35.07
C VAL A 70 67.11 -27.94 -34.45
N THR A 71 67.59 -26.74 -34.76
CA THR A 71 67.00 -25.49 -34.26
C THR A 71 65.58 -25.25 -34.79
N ALA A 72 65.33 -25.56 -36.07
CA ALA A 72 64.02 -25.43 -36.69
C ALA A 72 62.99 -26.40 -36.08
N VAL A 73 63.38 -27.66 -35.84
CA VAL A 73 62.56 -28.64 -35.12
C VAL A 73 62.28 -28.19 -33.69
N GLY A 74 63.27 -27.60 -33.01
CA GLY A 74 63.09 -27.00 -31.69
C GLY A 74 62.06 -25.87 -31.68
N ALA A 75 62.16 -24.93 -32.63
CA ALA A 75 61.23 -23.82 -32.78
C ALA A 75 59.80 -24.30 -33.09
N LEU A 76 59.63 -25.30 -33.96
CA LEU A 76 58.30 -25.86 -34.26
C LEU A 76 57.64 -26.50 -33.04
N ARG A 77 58.41 -27.22 -32.21
CA ARG A 77 57.90 -27.79 -30.96
C ARG A 77 57.47 -26.70 -29.98
N GLU A 78 58.22 -25.61 -29.89
CA GLU A 78 57.87 -24.49 -29.02
C GLU A 78 56.57 -23.79 -29.49
N VAL A 79 56.41 -23.59 -30.80
CA VAL A 79 55.16 -23.05 -31.36
C VAL A 79 53.96 -23.94 -31.02
N GLU A 80 54.09 -25.28 -31.12
CA GLU A 80 52.99 -26.18 -30.76
C GLU A 80 52.68 -26.12 -29.25
N ARG A 81 53.70 -26.06 -28.38
CA ARG A 81 53.50 -25.88 -26.92
C ARG A 81 52.80 -24.56 -26.59
N GLN A 82 53.15 -23.48 -27.29
CA GLN A 82 52.50 -22.19 -27.14
C GLN A 82 51.04 -22.25 -27.57
N LYS A 83 50.74 -22.90 -28.70
CA LYS A 83 49.38 -23.10 -29.22
C LYS A 83 48.52 -23.95 -28.27
N GLU A 84 49.06 -25.01 -27.69
CA GLU A 84 48.39 -25.81 -26.66
C GLU A 84 48.10 -24.96 -25.41
N THR A 85 49.05 -24.13 -25.00
CA THR A 85 48.89 -23.23 -23.85
C THR A 85 47.83 -22.16 -24.10
N MET A 86 47.83 -21.53 -25.28
CA MET A 86 46.79 -20.60 -25.70
C MET A 86 45.42 -21.27 -25.72
N SER A 87 45.32 -22.50 -26.26
CA SER A 87 44.06 -23.26 -26.29
C SER A 87 43.51 -23.53 -24.90
N ARG A 88 44.38 -23.89 -23.94
CA ARG A 88 44.00 -24.08 -22.53
C ARG A 88 43.53 -22.77 -21.88
N LEU A 89 44.23 -21.65 -22.14
CA LEU A 89 43.85 -20.34 -21.61
C LEU A 89 42.51 -19.86 -22.16
N VAL A 90 42.27 -20.02 -23.47
CA VAL A 90 40.99 -19.70 -24.12
C VAL A 90 39.85 -20.54 -23.51
N GLY A 91 40.07 -21.84 -23.32
CA GLY A 91 39.10 -22.71 -22.64
C GLY A 91 38.83 -22.27 -21.20
N GLY A 92 39.88 -21.93 -20.45
CA GLY A 92 39.79 -21.39 -19.08
C GLY A 92 38.99 -20.09 -19.01
N LEU A 93 39.26 -19.15 -19.93
CA LEU A 93 38.55 -17.87 -20.03
C LEU A 93 37.08 -18.07 -20.40
N GLY A 94 36.77 -18.99 -21.33
CA GLY A 94 35.41 -19.35 -21.70
C GLY A 94 34.61 -19.91 -20.51
N ASN A 95 35.23 -20.78 -19.70
CA ASN A 95 34.63 -21.33 -18.49
C ASN A 95 34.43 -20.25 -17.40
N ALA A 96 35.39 -19.35 -17.22
CA ALA A 96 35.27 -18.23 -16.29
C ALA A 96 34.12 -17.29 -16.70
N ASN A 97 34.02 -16.95 -17.99
CA ASN A 97 32.94 -16.12 -18.51
C ASN A 97 31.56 -16.77 -18.34
N ARG A 98 31.46 -18.09 -18.60
CA ARG A 98 30.21 -18.85 -18.37
C ARG A 98 29.79 -18.82 -16.90
N ARG A 99 30.74 -19.01 -15.97
CA ARG A 99 30.46 -18.93 -14.53
C ARG A 99 29.98 -17.54 -14.11
N MET A 100 30.67 -16.49 -14.55
CA MET A 100 30.29 -15.10 -14.27
C MET A 100 28.90 -14.77 -14.82
N TRP A 101 28.58 -15.23 -16.03
CA TRP A 101 27.25 -15.08 -16.62
C TRP A 101 26.16 -15.78 -15.80
N MET A 102 26.41 -17.01 -15.35
CA MET A 102 25.48 -17.75 -14.48
C MET A 102 25.30 -17.07 -13.12
N GLN A 103 26.37 -16.55 -12.52
CA GLN A 103 26.30 -15.78 -11.28
C GLN A 103 25.45 -14.52 -11.43
N LYS A 104 25.63 -13.76 -12.52
CA LYS A 104 24.81 -12.59 -12.83
C LYS A 104 23.33 -12.96 -12.98
N ARG A 105 23.04 -14.03 -13.74
CA ARG A 105 21.68 -14.55 -13.91
C ARG A 105 21.06 -15.00 -12.59
N PHE A 106 21.85 -15.64 -11.72
CA PHE A 106 21.40 -16.04 -10.39
C PHE A 106 21.05 -14.83 -9.53
N HIS A 107 21.89 -13.79 -9.53
CA HIS A 107 21.63 -12.57 -8.78
C HIS A 107 20.40 -11.81 -9.31
N ASP A 108 20.24 -11.72 -10.63
CA ASP A 108 19.04 -11.15 -11.26
C ASP A 108 17.77 -11.92 -10.87
N TRP A 109 17.85 -13.25 -10.83
CA TRP A 109 16.76 -14.12 -10.40
C TRP A 109 16.44 -13.92 -8.91
N GLU A 110 17.44 -13.87 -8.04
CA GLU A 110 17.27 -13.64 -6.60
C GLU A 110 16.57 -12.29 -6.35
N LEU A 111 17.04 -11.23 -7.01
CA LEU A 111 16.45 -9.90 -6.94
C LEU A 111 15.00 -9.90 -7.46
N TRP A 112 14.72 -10.64 -8.54
CA TRP A 112 13.36 -10.83 -9.04
C TRP A 112 12.45 -11.55 -8.03
N VAL A 113 12.93 -12.61 -7.38
CA VAL A 113 12.19 -13.34 -6.33
C VAL A 113 11.89 -12.41 -5.15
N LEU A 114 12.86 -11.64 -4.68
CA LEU A 114 12.69 -10.67 -3.60
C LEU A 114 11.63 -9.61 -3.95
N ARG A 115 11.73 -9.01 -5.14
CA ARG A 115 10.74 -8.04 -5.64
C ARG A 115 9.35 -8.67 -5.75
N LYS A 116 9.24 -9.91 -6.24
CA LYS A 116 7.97 -10.64 -6.36
C LYS A 116 7.34 -10.91 -4.99
N ARG A 117 8.13 -11.34 -4.01
CA ARG A 117 7.69 -11.53 -2.60
C ARG A 117 7.22 -10.20 -1.99
N HIS A 118 7.96 -9.12 -2.20
CA HIS A 118 7.60 -7.79 -1.71
C HIS A 118 6.29 -7.30 -2.33
N ARG A 119 6.11 -7.39 -3.65
CA ARG A 119 4.85 -7.06 -4.33
C ARG A 119 3.67 -7.87 -3.78
N LYS A 120 3.83 -9.18 -3.57
CA LYS A 120 2.78 -10.04 -2.98
C LYS A 120 2.39 -9.57 -1.58
N LYS A 121 3.36 -9.18 -0.74
CA LYS A 121 3.10 -8.60 0.59
C LYS A 121 2.32 -7.29 0.48
N LEU A 122 2.74 -6.37 -0.40
CA LEU A 122 2.06 -5.09 -0.63
C LEU A 122 0.61 -5.28 -1.09
N TYR A 123 0.36 -6.17 -2.06
CA TYR A 123 -1.00 -6.47 -2.53
C TYR A 123 -1.90 -6.96 -1.39
N LYS A 124 -1.39 -7.86 -0.54
CA LYS A 124 -2.15 -8.35 0.63
C LYS A 124 -2.48 -7.21 1.60
N THR A 125 -1.53 -6.32 1.88
CA THR A 125 -1.76 -5.16 2.75
C THR A 125 -2.81 -4.21 2.17
N ILE A 126 -2.72 -3.90 0.87
CA ILE A 126 -3.70 -3.05 0.18
C ILE A 126 -5.10 -3.70 0.21
N GLU A 127 -5.19 -5.00 -0.06
CA GLU A 127 -6.44 -5.76 0.00
C GLU A 127 -7.07 -5.71 1.40
N CYS A 128 -6.27 -5.91 2.46
CA CYS A 128 -6.73 -5.75 3.84
C CYS A 128 -7.25 -4.33 4.12
N HIS A 129 -6.56 -3.28 3.65
CA HIS A 129 -7.01 -1.90 3.81
C HIS A 129 -8.32 -1.62 3.06
N ILE A 130 -8.45 -2.08 1.82
CA ILE A 130 -9.69 -1.93 1.02
C ILE A 130 -10.86 -2.62 1.73
N ASN A 131 -10.65 -3.85 2.23
CA ASN A 131 -11.66 -4.58 2.97
C ASN A 131 -12.03 -3.87 4.29
N GLY A 132 -11.05 -3.30 4.99
CA GLY A 132 -11.27 -2.47 6.18
C GLY A 132 -12.12 -1.22 5.88
N ILE A 133 -11.82 -0.49 4.80
CA ILE A 133 -12.59 0.68 4.38
C ILE A 133 -14.03 0.29 3.99
N ARG A 134 -14.21 -0.82 3.25
CA ARG A 134 -15.53 -1.34 2.88
C ARG A 134 -16.35 -1.73 4.11
N ALA A 135 -15.75 -2.46 5.05
CA ALA A 135 -16.41 -2.84 6.30
C ALA A 135 -16.80 -1.62 7.14
N TYR A 136 -15.91 -0.62 7.23
CA TYR A 136 -16.19 0.65 7.92
C TYR A 136 -17.35 1.41 7.27
N HIS A 137 -17.41 1.44 5.94
CA HIS A 137 -18.50 2.09 5.21
C HIS A 137 -19.85 1.41 5.49
N VAL A 138 -19.91 0.08 5.38
CA VAL A 138 -21.12 -0.71 5.70
C VAL A 138 -21.54 -0.51 7.15
N TYR A 139 -20.58 -0.55 8.09
CA TYR A 139 -20.84 -0.30 9.51
C TYR A 139 -21.41 1.11 9.75
N THR A 140 -20.86 2.13 9.08
CA THR A 140 -21.34 3.51 9.19
C THR A 140 -22.75 3.65 8.63
N GLN A 141 -23.04 3.06 7.47
CA GLN A 141 -24.40 3.03 6.90
C GLN A 141 -25.39 2.33 7.83
N TRP A 142 -25.00 1.19 8.41
CA TRP A 142 -25.82 0.48 9.39
C TRP A 142 -26.10 1.33 10.63
N ARG A 143 -25.10 2.05 11.16
CA ARG A 143 -25.28 2.98 12.29
C ARG A 143 -26.24 4.11 11.97
N LEU A 144 -26.12 4.72 10.79
CA LEU A 144 -27.03 5.78 10.34
C LEU A 144 -28.46 5.25 10.21
N LEU A 145 -28.64 4.07 9.62
CA LEU A 145 -29.94 3.42 9.51
C LEU A 145 -30.53 3.10 10.90
N ALA A 146 -29.72 2.58 11.82
CA ALA A 146 -30.15 2.29 13.19
C ALA A 146 -30.55 3.56 13.95
N ALA A 147 -29.80 4.66 13.78
CA ALA A 147 -30.14 5.96 14.34
C ALA A 147 -31.46 6.51 13.77
N ALA A 148 -31.63 6.45 12.43
CA ALA A 148 -32.87 6.85 11.77
C ALA A 148 -34.10 6.06 12.25
N ARG A 149 -33.94 4.73 12.45
CA ARG A 149 -35.01 3.88 13.01
C ARG A 149 -35.36 4.25 14.46
N ARG A 150 -34.37 4.56 15.30
CA ARG A 150 -34.63 5.03 16.67
C ARG A 150 -35.37 6.37 16.67
N HIS A 151 -34.90 7.32 15.86
CA HIS A 151 -35.55 8.63 15.72
C HIS A 151 -36.99 8.50 15.21
N HIS A 152 -37.23 7.63 14.23
CA HIS A 152 -38.58 7.36 13.75
C HIS A 152 -39.50 6.80 14.84
N ARG A 153 -39.02 5.86 15.67
CA ARG A 153 -39.81 5.34 16.81
C ARG A 153 -40.14 6.43 17.83
N LEU A 154 -39.18 7.30 18.15
CA LEU A 154 -39.41 8.43 19.05
C LEU A 154 -40.44 9.41 18.47
N ALA A 155 -40.31 9.77 17.19
CA ALA A 155 -41.26 10.65 16.51
C ALA A 155 -42.68 10.05 16.47
N VAL A 156 -42.82 8.73 16.26
CA VAL A 156 -44.12 8.04 16.32
C VAL A 156 -44.69 8.04 17.75
N ALA A 157 -43.85 7.83 18.77
CA ALA A 157 -44.27 7.88 20.17
C ALA A 157 -44.73 9.31 20.57
N GLU A 158 -43.95 10.34 20.23
CA GLU A 158 -44.33 11.74 20.41
C GLU A 158 -45.64 12.05 19.69
N GLN A 159 -45.78 11.65 18.41
CA GLN A 159 -47.02 11.86 17.67
C GLN A 159 -48.23 11.19 18.36
N SER A 160 -48.04 10.00 18.94
CA SER A 160 -49.10 9.34 19.70
C SER A 160 -49.45 10.07 21.00
N GLN A 161 -48.44 10.60 21.70
CA GLN A 161 -48.63 11.40 22.91
C GLN A 161 -49.36 12.72 22.61
N TRP A 162 -48.98 13.40 21.52
CA TRP A 162 -49.66 14.60 21.04
C TRP A 162 -51.12 14.31 20.71
N LYS A 163 -51.42 13.21 20.02
CA LYS A 163 -52.80 12.80 19.71
C LYS A 163 -53.62 12.50 20.97
N CYS A 164 -53.04 11.84 21.98
CA CYS A 164 -53.72 11.61 23.26
C CYS A 164 -54.00 12.93 24.00
N SER A 165 -53.02 13.84 24.02
CA SER A 165 -53.17 15.16 24.65
C SER A 165 -54.19 16.02 23.91
N GLU A 166 -54.21 15.97 22.58
CA GLU A 166 -55.21 16.63 21.74
C GLU A 166 -56.61 16.09 22.03
N ALA A 167 -56.78 14.77 22.11
CA ALA A 167 -58.06 14.15 22.46
C ALA A 167 -58.53 14.53 23.88
N GLU A 168 -57.61 14.61 24.85
CA GLU A 168 -57.91 15.07 26.20
C GLU A 168 -58.37 16.54 26.22
N LEU A 169 -57.65 17.43 25.51
CA LEU A 169 -58.01 18.84 25.39
C LEU A 169 -59.36 19.03 24.67
N VAL A 170 -59.62 18.28 23.60
CA VAL A 170 -60.94 18.28 22.93
C VAL A 170 -62.03 17.82 23.89
N GLY A 171 -61.80 16.79 24.70
CA GLY A 171 -62.74 16.35 25.73
C GLY A 171 -62.99 17.41 26.80
N GLN A 172 -61.96 18.13 27.26
CA GLN A 172 -62.10 19.25 28.21
C GLN A 172 -62.91 20.41 27.60
N LEU A 173 -62.66 20.74 26.33
CA LEU A 173 -63.44 21.75 25.60
C LEU A 173 -64.91 21.36 25.48
N GLU A 174 -65.23 20.10 25.19
CA GLU A 174 -66.60 19.60 25.14
C GLU A 174 -67.31 19.71 26.50
N VAL A 175 -66.61 19.41 27.60
CA VAL A 175 -67.15 19.58 28.97
C VAL A 175 -67.40 21.05 29.27
N LEU A 176 -66.44 21.93 28.99
CA LEU A 176 -66.58 23.36 29.23
C LEU A 176 -67.71 23.96 28.38
N ASN A 177 -67.84 23.53 27.12
CA ASN A 177 -68.91 23.95 26.24
C ASN A 177 -70.30 23.50 26.76
N LYS A 178 -70.40 22.30 27.35
CA LYS A 178 -71.63 21.85 28.03
C LYS A 178 -71.96 22.73 29.23
N VAL A 179 -70.97 23.09 30.06
CA VAL A 179 -71.17 24.00 31.21
C VAL A 179 -71.62 25.38 30.73
N ILE A 180 -71.01 25.92 29.68
CA ILE A 180 -71.42 27.21 29.09
C ILE A 180 -72.86 27.13 28.59
N GLU A 181 -73.25 26.06 27.90
CA GLU A 181 -74.62 25.91 27.39
C GLU A 181 -75.64 25.70 28.52
N GLU A 182 -75.27 24.99 29.59
CA GLU A 182 -76.08 24.85 30.81
C GLU A 182 -76.25 26.19 31.52
N GLU A 183 -75.18 26.99 31.66
CA GLU A 183 -75.22 28.33 32.24
C GLU A 183 -76.03 29.30 31.37
N ARG A 184 -75.91 29.19 30.05
CA ARG A 184 -76.71 29.94 29.07
C ARG A 184 -78.19 29.63 29.24
N ARG A 185 -78.57 28.35 29.33
CA ARG A 185 -79.95 27.92 29.61
C ARG A 185 -80.42 28.35 31.00
N HIS A 186 -79.54 28.32 32.00
CA HIS A 186 -79.86 28.78 33.35
C HIS A 186 -80.13 30.28 33.38
N SER A 187 -79.28 31.06 32.71
CA SER A 187 -79.43 32.50 32.53
C SER A 187 -80.70 32.83 31.75
N GLU A 188 -80.98 32.14 30.64
CA GLU A 188 -82.23 32.30 29.86
C GLU A 188 -83.47 32.02 30.73
N ASN A 189 -83.44 30.95 31.55
CA ASN A 189 -84.52 30.61 32.49
C ASN A 189 -84.68 31.65 33.62
N LEU A 190 -83.57 32.15 34.18
CA LEU A 190 -83.58 33.22 35.17
C LEU A 190 -84.10 34.53 34.59
N GLU A 191 -83.67 34.91 33.39
CA GLU A 191 -84.20 36.07 32.68
C GLU A 191 -85.69 35.93 32.44
N GLU A 192 -86.18 34.76 32.02
CA GLU A 192 -87.61 34.51 31.84
C GLU A 192 -88.38 34.60 33.18
N LYS A 193 -87.83 34.06 34.27
CA LYS A 193 -88.38 34.21 35.62
C LYS A 193 -88.39 35.66 36.09
N MET A 194 -87.33 36.42 35.83
CA MET A 194 -87.26 37.84 36.15
C MET A 194 -88.23 38.64 35.31
N ARG A 195 -88.35 38.38 34.01
CA ARG A 195 -89.35 39.01 33.12
C ARG A 195 -90.77 38.68 33.58
N THR A 196 -91.07 37.43 33.92
CA THR A 196 -92.40 37.05 34.42
C THR A 196 -92.69 37.63 35.81
N ALA A 197 -91.71 37.67 36.72
CA ALA A 197 -91.84 38.32 38.03
C ALA A 197 -92.01 39.85 37.88
N PHE A 198 -91.27 40.47 36.96
CA PHE A 198 -91.40 41.88 36.63
C PHE A 198 -92.78 42.19 36.05
N VAL A 199 -93.25 41.43 35.06
CA VAL A 199 -94.62 41.58 34.51
C VAL A 199 -95.67 41.39 35.60
N ARG A 200 -95.52 40.39 36.49
CA ARG A 200 -96.42 40.21 37.64
C ARG A 200 -96.37 41.41 38.59
N GLY A 201 -95.18 41.93 38.88
CA GLY A 201 -94.99 43.12 39.73
C GLY A 201 -95.62 44.37 39.12
N VAL A 202 -95.41 44.61 37.81
CA VAL A 202 -96.04 45.72 37.08
C VAL A 202 -97.56 45.54 37.01
N CYS A 203 -98.07 44.33 36.79
CA CYS A 203 -99.51 44.04 36.83
C CYS A 203 -100.10 44.22 38.23
N ALA A 204 -99.38 43.84 39.29
CA ALA A 204 -99.79 44.05 40.67
C ALA A 204 -99.81 45.54 41.02
N LEU A 205 -98.77 46.29 40.66
CA LEU A 205 -98.73 47.75 40.78
C LEU A 205 -99.86 48.42 39.97
N ASN A 206 -100.14 47.95 38.76
CA ASN A 206 -101.29 48.44 37.98
C ASN A 206 -102.62 48.10 38.66
N LYS A 207 -102.76 46.90 39.23
CA LYS A 207 -103.96 46.49 39.97
C LYS A 207 -104.14 47.34 41.23
N GLU A 208 -103.07 47.63 41.96
CA GLU A 208 -103.05 48.53 43.12
C GLU A 208 -103.36 49.97 42.70
N ALA A 209 -102.74 50.49 41.64
CA ALA A 209 -103.04 51.81 41.10
C ALA A 209 -104.51 51.94 40.66
N VAL A 210 -105.08 50.89 40.04
CA VAL A 210 -106.51 50.82 39.69
C VAL A 210 -107.38 50.72 40.94
N GLN A 211 -106.99 49.98 41.97
CA GLN A 211 -107.72 49.91 43.24
C GLN A 211 -107.70 51.26 43.97
N VAL A 212 -106.56 51.96 43.98
CA VAL A 212 -106.42 53.31 44.54
C VAL A 212 -107.28 54.32 43.76
N LEU A 213 -107.30 54.23 42.42
CA LEU A 213 -108.15 55.07 41.57
C LEU A 213 -109.65 54.73 41.67
N LYS A 214 -110.01 53.48 41.94
CA LYS A 214 -111.42 53.04 42.02
C LYS A 214 -112.09 53.32 43.36
N GLY A 215 -111.36 53.79 44.38
CA GLY A 215 -111.94 54.17 45.66
C GLY A 215 -112.43 52.97 46.48
N ALA A 216 -111.89 52.82 47.68
CA ALA A 216 -112.20 51.71 48.58
C ALA A 216 -113.68 51.74 49.02
N GLN A 217 -114.48 50.79 48.53
CA GLN A 217 -115.71 50.36 49.20
C GLN A 217 -115.53 48.93 49.72
N LEU A 218 -115.82 48.81 51.02
CA LEU A 218 -115.76 47.64 51.89
C LEU A 218 -116.57 46.45 51.36
N ALA A 219 -116.00 45.24 51.48
CA ALA A 219 -116.71 44.03 51.95
C ALA A 219 -115.73 42.86 52.18
N ASP A 220 -115.57 42.50 53.46
CA ASP A 220 -114.99 41.29 54.05
C ASP A 220 -116.04 40.13 54.01
N PRO A 221 -115.86 38.92 54.60
CA PRO A 221 -114.79 37.90 54.58
C PRO A 221 -115.37 36.48 54.24
N GLN A 222 -114.58 35.43 54.49
CA GLN A 222 -114.90 33.98 54.62
C GLN A 222 -114.70 33.06 53.40
N ALA A 223 -113.63 32.24 53.47
CA ALA A 223 -113.68 30.77 53.35
C ALA A 223 -112.27 30.16 53.49
N SER A 224 -111.99 29.52 54.63
CA SER A 224 -110.96 28.47 54.80
C SER A 224 -111.49 27.13 54.24
N PRO A 225 -110.87 25.97 54.53
CA PRO A 225 -109.50 25.46 54.35
C PRO A 225 -109.52 24.15 53.49
N LEU A 226 -108.38 23.47 53.28
CA LEU A 226 -108.16 22.00 53.43
C LEU A 226 -106.98 21.45 52.59
N CYS A 227 -106.07 20.78 53.31
CA CYS A 227 -105.09 19.74 52.92
C CYS A 227 -105.73 18.56 52.13
N PRO A 228 -105.05 17.46 51.67
CA PRO A 228 -103.77 16.84 52.12
C PRO A 228 -102.89 16.26 50.97
N GLY A 229 -101.68 15.77 51.24
CA GLY A 229 -101.43 14.34 51.48
C GLY A 229 -100.71 13.65 50.30
N GLY A 230 -99.51 13.13 50.53
CA GLY A 230 -99.23 11.70 50.29
C GLY A 230 -97.89 11.53 49.56
N MET A 231 -96.91 10.83 50.15
CA MET A 231 -96.58 9.42 49.86
C MET A 231 -95.83 9.25 48.52
N ARG A 232 -94.77 8.45 48.33
CA ARG A 232 -94.06 7.45 49.14
C ARG A 232 -92.95 6.86 48.23
N ALA A 233 -91.78 6.63 48.82
CA ALA A 233 -90.75 5.60 48.56
C ALA A 233 -90.46 5.09 47.12
N THR A 234 -89.16 5.11 46.76
CA THR A 234 -88.44 3.87 46.39
C THR A 234 -86.94 3.97 46.62
N ARG A 235 -86.48 3.12 47.53
CA ARG A 235 -85.10 2.64 47.70
C ARG A 235 -84.66 1.91 46.42
N THR A 236 -83.39 2.05 46.03
CA THR A 236 -82.61 0.93 45.48
C THR A 236 -81.11 1.14 45.74
N SER A 237 -80.54 0.14 46.40
CA SER A 237 -79.18 0.00 46.92
C SER A 237 -78.16 -0.45 45.84
N PRO A 238 -76.84 -0.45 46.13
CA PRO A 238 -75.74 -0.64 45.17
C PRO A 238 -75.19 -2.10 45.14
N PRO A 239 -74.22 -2.39 44.26
CA PRO A 239 -72.97 -3.07 44.69
C PRO A 239 -71.73 -2.44 44.01
N ARG A 240 -70.58 -2.27 44.67
CA ARG A 240 -69.56 -3.24 45.15
C ARG A 240 -68.89 -4.03 44.01
N TYR A 241 -67.56 -4.20 44.16
CA TYR A 241 -66.56 -4.93 43.34
C TYR A 241 -65.93 -4.10 42.21
N GLY A 242 -64.60 -3.97 42.09
CA GLY A 242 -63.50 -4.54 42.87
C GLY A 242 -62.16 -4.34 42.13
N ALA A 243 -61.05 -4.48 42.87
CA ALA A 243 -59.70 -4.83 42.41
C ALA A 243 -59.01 -3.87 41.39
N THR A 244 -57.75 -3.46 41.46
CA THR A 244 -56.52 -3.89 42.12
C THR A 244 -55.47 -2.83 41.68
N ARG A 245 -54.75 -2.18 42.60
CA ARG A 245 -53.37 -2.54 43.02
C ARG A 245 -52.27 -1.80 42.22
N GLY A 246 -51.34 -1.20 42.97
CA GLY A 246 -49.97 -0.90 42.54
C GLY A 246 -49.66 0.59 42.42
N VAL A 247 -49.42 1.30 43.53
CA VAL A 247 -48.12 1.45 44.20
C VAL A 247 -47.11 2.22 43.35
N SER A 248 -47.05 3.52 43.67
CA SER A 248 -45.88 4.38 43.77
C SER A 248 -44.54 3.64 43.70
N ASN A 249 -43.70 3.98 42.74
CA ASN A 249 -42.25 3.85 42.88
C ASN A 249 -41.56 4.99 42.12
N ILE A 250 -41.26 6.02 42.91
CA ILE A 250 -40.18 6.97 42.70
C ILE A 250 -38.89 6.12 42.65
N PHE A 251 -38.25 6.06 41.49
CA PHE A 251 -36.98 5.38 41.30
C PHE A 251 -35.86 6.44 41.28
N ASP A 252 -35.50 6.90 42.49
CA ASP A 252 -34.19 7.48 42.76
C ASP A 252 -33.27 6.34 43.18
N GLY A 253 -32.55 5.79 42.19
CA GLY A 253 -31.60 4.68 42.33
C GLY A 253 -30.17 5.16 42.17
N SER A 254 -29.67 5.82 43.22
CA SER A 254 -28.26 6.02 43.49
C SER A 254 -27.52 4.67 43.64
N THR A 255 -26.22 4.67 43.34
CA THR A 255 -25.20 3.68 43.75
C THR A 255 -24.97 2.48 42.82
N PHE A 256 -24.06 2.64 41.85
CA PHE A 256 -23.01 1.66 41.60
C PHE A 256 -21.68 2.41 41.38
N HIS A 257 -21.02 2.72 42.50
CA HIS A 257 -19.58 2.86 42.53
C HIS A 257 -18.99 1.45 42.54
N THR A 258 -18.57 0.95 41.38
CA THR A 258 -17.58 -0.14 41.33
C THR A 258 -16.28 0.48 40.87
N GLY A 259 -15.46 0.81 41.86
CA GLY A 259 -14.08 1.22 41.66
C GLY A 259 -13.27 0.07 41.08
N ALA A 260 -12.59 0.36 39.97
CA ALA A 260 -11.31 -0.25 39.66
C ALA A 260 -10.34 0.91 39.45
N GLY A 261 -9.80 1.38 40.58
CA GLY A 261 -8.66 2.28 40.59
C GLY A 261 -7.44 1.52 40.08
N THR A 262 -6.97 1.86 38.90
CA THR A 262 -5.61 1.54 38.47
C THR A 262 -4.75 2.76 38.78
N THR A 263 -4.18 2.73 39.97
CA THR A 263 -3.21 3.68 40.48
C THR A 263 -1.99 3.69 39.57
N MET A 264 -1.56 4.90 39.20
CA MET A 264 -0.28 5.14 38.55
C MET A 264 0.84 4.88 39.57
N THR A 265 1.71 3.92 39.29
CA THR A 265 2.99 3.76 39.98
C THR A 265 4.06 4.43 39.14
N ALA A 266 4.46 5.63 39.55
CA ALA A 266 5.71 6.26 39.13
C ALA A 266 6.85 5.57 39.88
N GLY A 267 7.58 4.69 39.20
CA GLY A 267 8.85 4.15 39.65
C GLY A 267 9.98 5.02 39.13
N ARG A 268 10.65 5.70 40.06
CA ARG A 268 11.80 6.58 39.91
C ARG A 268 12.98 5.86 40.57
N THR A 269 14.13 5.78 39.89
CA THR A 269 15.50 5.38 40.32
C THR A 269 16.12 4.51 39.21
N ALA A 270 17.35 4.66 38.76
CA ALA A 270 18.44 5.57 39.05
C ALA A 270 19.46 5.40 37.92
N ASP A 271 20.40 6.32 37.89
CA ASP A 271 21.45 6.49 36.90
C ASP A 271 22.45 5.32 36.86
N ALA A 272 22.97 5.04 35.66
CA ALA A 272 24.32 4.49 35.48
C ALA A 272 24.78 4.81 34.05
N GLU A 273 25.62 5.84 33.98
CA GLU A 273 26.56 6.09 32.89
C GLU A 273 27.46 4.87 32.71
N ASP A 274 27.75 4.45 31.48
CA ASP A 274 29.15 4.48 31.05
C ASP A 274 29.25 4.36 29.52
N ALA A 275 30.15 5.18 28.98
CA ALA A 275 30.49 5.25 27.58
C ALA A 275 31.82 4.54 27.36
N THR A 276 31.94 3.68 26.35
CA THR A 276 33.24 3.39 25.75
C THR A 276 33.08 2.95 24.29
N PRO A 277 33.78 3.58 23.34
CA PRO A 277 33.71 3.25 21.92
C PRO A 277 34.93 2.45 21.44
N LEU A 278 34.77 1.83 20.25
CA LEU A 278 35.80 1.34 19.31
C LEU A 278 36.67 0.18 19.83
N THR A 279 36.74 -0.94 19.11
CA THR A 279 37.83 -1.18 18.14
C THR A 279 37.51 -2.45 17.33
N GLY A 280 37.71 -2.39 16.01
CA GLY A 280 37.50 -3.51 15.11
C GLY A 280 38.66 -4.51 15.06
N GLN A 281 38.34 -5.76 14.73
CA GLN A 281 39.17 -6.75 14.04
C GLN A 281 38.21 -7.90 13.63
N PHE A 282 37.96 -8.05 12.33
CA PHE A 282 38.57 -9.05 11.43
C PHE A 282 38.01 -10.48 11.56
N LEU A 283 37.42 -10.90 10.43
CA LEU A 283 37.16 -12.25 9.91
C LEU A 283 35.82 -12.96 10.21
N PRO A 284 35.24 -13.65 9.19
CA PRO A 284 33.87 -14.11 9.22
C PRO A 284 33.78 -15.56 9.67
N GLU A 285 33.12 -15.81 10.81
CA GLU A 285 32.72 -17.15 11.19
C GLU A 285 31.34 -17.45 10.58
N ILE A 286 31.35 -18.32 9.58
CA ILE A 286 30.17 -19.01 9.06
C ILE A 286 29.68 -19.93 10.17
N ARG A 287 28.65 -19.50 10.91
CA ARG A 287 27.89 -20.37 11.81
C ARG A 287 26.44 -20.38 11.37
N ASP A 288 26.01 -21.56 10.94
CA ASP A 288 24.63 -21.96 10.73
C ASP A 288 23.83 -21.73 12.02
N CYS A 289 23.14 -20.59 12.11
CA CYS A 289 22.11 -20.36 13.11
C CYS A 289 20.74 -20.59 12.48
N SER A 290 20.23 -21.80 12.75
CA SER A 290 18.82 -22.16 12.56
C SER A 290 17.91 -21.15 13.29
N PRO A 291 16.87 -20.61 12.64
CA PRO A 291 16.00 -19.63 13.27
C PRO A 291 15.05 -20.35 14.23
N THR A 292 15.33 -20.27 15.53
CA THR A 292 14.33 -20.54 16.56
C THR A 292 13.16 -19.55 16.42
N PRO A 293 11.90 -20.03 16.44
CA PRO A 293 10.75 -19.14 16.34
C PRO A 293 10.56 -18.43 17.68
N THR A 294 11.19 -17.27 17.86
CA THR A 294 10.80 -16.35 18.92
C THR A 294 9.40 -15.84 18.64
N LYS A 295 8.43 -16.35 19.42
CA LYS A 295 7.08 -15.79 19.62
C LYS A 295 7.22 -14.30 19.90
N THR A 296 7.15 -13.51 18.83
CA THR A 296 7.10 -12.05 18.93
C THR A 296 5.64 -11.73 19.17
N THR A 297 5.33 -11.49 20.44
CA THR A 297 4.05 -10.92 20.88
C THR A 297 3.79 -9.68 20.03
N PRO A 298 2.60 -9.53 19.40
CA PRO A 298 2.33 -8.37 18.58
C PRO A 298 2.45 -7.13 19.47
N ALA A 299 3.44 -6.28 19.17
CA ALA A 299 3.55 -4.96 19.75
C ALA A 299 2.18 -4.30 19.61
N ARG A 300 1.60 -3.94 20.76
CA ARG A 300 0.32 -3.26 20.87
C ARG A 300 0.45 -1.94 20.11
N VAL A 301 0.06 -1.95 18.84
CA VAL A 301 0.02 -0.77 17.99
C VAL A 301 -0.91 0.21 18.68
N THR A 302 -0.32 1.15 19.40
CA THR A 302 -1.04 2.26 19.98
C THR A 302 -1.45 3.12 18.77
N PRO A 303 -2.75 3.34 18.51
CA PRO A 303 -3.14 4.14 17.36
C PRO A 303 -2.48 5.53 17.48
N PRO A 304 -1.97 6.10 16.38
CA PRO A 304 -1.36 7.42 16.43
C PRO A 304 -2.38 8.40 17.02
N ARG A 305 -2.00 9.10 18.10
CA ARG A 305 -2.80 10.15 18.76
C ARG A 305 -2.96 11.42 17.89
N HIS A 306 -2.66 11.33 16.61
CA HIS A 306 -2.58 12.45 15.69
C HIS A 306 -3.37 12.06 14.46
N HIS A 307 -4.54 12.67 14.31
CA HIS A 307 -5.30 12.60 13.07
C HIS A 307 -4.57 13.50 12.05
N ALA A 308 -4.20 12.95 10.90
CA ALA A 308 -3.72 13.76 9.78
C ALA A 308 -4.94 14.36 9.08
N CYS A 309 -5.37 15.55 9.49
CA CYS A 309 -6.39 16.29 8.73
C CYS A 309 -5.73 17.08 7.61
N TYR A 310 -6.26 16.95 6.40
CA TYR A 310 -5.87 17.77 5.24
C TYR A 310 -6.30 19.25 5.36
N ALA A 311 -7.02 19.62 6.43
CA ALA A 311 -7.43 20.99 6.71
C ALA A 311 -7.23 21.33 8.21
N PRO A 312 -5.99 21.65 8.65
CA PRO A 312 -5.68 21.87 10.06
C PRO A 312 -6.44 23.03 10.70
N ALA A 313 -6.89 24.02 9.91
CA ALA A 313 -7.64 25.18 10.40
C ALA A 313 -9.12 24.90 10.69
N THR A 314 -9.71 23.84 10.15
CA THR A 314 -11.15 23.54 10.28
C THR A 314 -11.44 22.23 11.00
N CYS A 315 -10.41 21.46 11.34
CA CYS A 315 -10.63 20.17 11.98
C CYS A 315 -11.02 20.31 13.45
N ALA A 316 -12.25 19.91 13.78
CA ALA A 316 -12.76 19.83 15.15
C ALA A 316 -11.90 18.98 16.09
N TYR A 317 -11.05 18.09 15.54
CA TYR A 317 -10.16 17.22 16.30
C TYR A 317 -8.71 17.75 16.42
N SER A 318 -8.38 18.87 15.76
CA SER A 318 -7.05 19.53 15.79
C SER A 318 -6.98 20.77 16.67
N ALA A 319 -8.13 21.27 17.15
CA ALA A 319 -8.15 22.43 18.00
C ALA A 319 -7.51 22.05 19.35
N ARG A 320 -6.33 22.60 19.62
CA ARG A 320 -5.82 22.75 20.99
C ARG A 320 -7.00 23.18 21.86
N THR A 321 -7.24 22.47 22.94
CA THR A 321 -8.24 22.76 23.97
C THR A 321 -8.03 24.19 24.50
N LEU A 322 -8.58 25.17 23.80
CA LEU A 322 -8.82 26.50 24.34
C LEU A 322 -10.06 26.40 25.23
N PRO A 323 -10.07 27.03 26.41
CA PRO A 323 -11.22 27.03 27.30
C PRO A 323 -12.45 27.54 26.54
N HIS A 324 -13.52 26.74 26.56
CA HIS A 324 -14.81 27.04 25.95
C HIS A 324 -15.31 28.42 26.38
N GLN A 325 -15.15 29.44 25.52
CA GLN A 325 -16.03 30.61 25.56
C GLN A 325 -17.27 30.26 24.72
N PRO A 326 -18.50 30.31 25.29
CA PRO A 326 -19.70 30.21 24.49
C PRO A 326 -19.74 31.43 23.55
N PHE A 327 -19.63 31.20 22.25
CA PHE A 327 -19.92 32.25 21.28
C PHE A 327 -21.46 32.39 21.21
N VAL A 328 -21.96 33.57 21.54
CA VAL A 328 -23.37 33.91 21.35
C VAL A 328 -23.56 34.25 19.88
N VAL A 329 -24.27 33.39 19.14
CA VAL A 329 -24.73 33.71 17.79
C VAL A 329 -26.01 34.53 17.94
N SER A 330 -25.91 35.85 17.92
CA SER A 330 -27.07 36.72 17.75
C SER A 330 -27.51 36.66 16.29
N VAL A 331 -28.60 35.96 16.02
CA VAL A 331 -29.27 35.97 14.72
C VAL A 331 -30.26 37.12 14.72
N ASP A 332 -30.08 38.10 13.84
CA ASP A 332 -31.06 39.16 13.61
C ASP A 332 -32.34 38.53 13.03
N PRO A 333 -33.48 38.55 13.74
CA PRO A 333 -34.72 37.97 13.25
C PRO A 333 -35.21 38.62 11.94
N ALA A 334 -34.80 39.87 11.62
CA ALA A 334 -35.11 40.51 10.35
C ALA A 334 -34.27 39.95 9.17
N ALA A 335 -33.11 39.37 9.45
CA ALA A 335 -32.24 38.74 8.44
C ALA A 335 -32.62 37.27 8.16
N VAL A 336 -33.44 36.65 9.01
CA VAL A 336 -33.96 35.30 8.80
C VAL A 336 -35.08 35.38 7.77
N ARG A 337 -34.74 35.13 6.50
CA ARG A 337 -35.75 34.85 5.47
C ARG A 337 -36.65 33.72 5.94
N SER A 338 -37.92 34.02 6.22
CA SER A 338 -38.95 33.01 6.47
C SER A 338 -38.99 32.06 5.28
N TYR A 339 -38.82 30.76 5.52
CA TYR A 339 -38.82 29.71 4.49
C TYR A 339 -40.22 29.47 3.88
N GLY A 340 -41.13 30.44 3.95
CA GLY A 340 -42.53 30.33 3.51
C GLY A 340 -42.91 31.16 2.29
N ASP A 341 -42.26 32.30 2.04
CA ASP A 341 -42.71 33.28 1.02
C ASP A 341 -41.85 33.25 -0.25
N VAL A 342 -41.65 32.07 -0.84
CA VAL A 342 -41.09 31.98 -2.20
C VAL A 342 -42.25 31.96 -3.20
N PRO A 343 -42.48 33.04 -3.98
CA PRO A 343 -43.51 33.05 -5.01
C PRO A 343 -43.30 31.89 -5.99
N ALA A 344 -44.38 31.20 -6.35
CA ALA A 344 -44.37 29.95 -7.12
C ALA A 344 -43.58 30.03 -8.45
N SER A 345 -43.36 31.24 -8.98
CA SER A 345 -42.61 31.49 -10.21
C SER A 345 -41.10 31.26 -10.13
N LYS A 346 -40.52 31.04 -8.94
CA LYS A 346 -39.07 30.78 -8.75
C LYS A 346 -38.71 29.36 -8.32
N LYS A 347 -39.66 28.40 -8.34
CA LYS A 347 -39.34 26.98 -8.13
C LYS A 347 -38.62 26.42 -9.37
N PRO A 348 -37.37 25.96 -9.25
CA PRO A 348 -36.71 25.27 -10.35
C PRO A 348 -37.53 24.01 -10.72
N PRO A 349 -37.71 23.70 -12.02
CA PRO A 349 -38.39 22.48 -12.42
C PRO A 349 -37.63 21.29 -11.86
N TYR A 350 -38.36 20.42 -11.16
CA TYR A 350 -37.85 19.18 -10.58
C TYR A 350 -37.21 18.35 -11.69
N VAL A 351 -35.87 18.31 -11.72
CA VAL A 351 -35.12 17.47 -12.65
C VAL A 351 -35.43 16.02 -12.29
N ALA A 352 -36.35 15.42 -13.03
CA ALA A 352 -36.67 14.02 -12.92
C ALA A 352 -35.38 13.20 -13.10
N ARG A 353 -35.00 12.49 -12.03
CA ARG A 353 -33.92 11.50 -12.04
C ARG A 353 -34.15 10.54 -13.21
N ARG A 354 -33.26 10.56 -14.20
CA ARG A 354 -33.16 9.49 -15.20
C ARG A 354 -32.97 8.15 -14.49
N PRO A 355 -33.68 7.08 -14.92
CA PRO A 355 -33.40 5.74 -14.44
C PRO A 355 -32.03 5.28 -14.95
N PRO A 356 -31.32 4.43 -14.19
CA PRO A 356 -30.00 3.94 -14.58
C PRO A 356 -30.13 3.08 -15.83
N MET A 357 -29.47 3.51 -16.92
CA MET A 357 -29.32 2.67 -18.10
C MET A 357 -28.48 1.45 -17.74
N GLY A 358 -29.05 0.27 -18.00
CA GLY A 358 -28.42 -1.02 -17.80
C GLY A 358 -27.16 -1.13 -18.64
N PHE A 359 -26.05 -1.43 -17.96
CA PHE A 359 -24.82 -1.86 -18.64
C PHE A 359 -24.99 -3.31 -19.06
N GLY A 360 -25.22 -3.48 -20.36
CA GLY A 360 -25.23 -4.75 -21.05
C GLY A 360 -23.88 -5.46 -21.02
N SER A 361 -24.00 -6.77 -20.87
CA SER A 361 -23.21 -7.85 -21.44
C SER A 361 -21.98 -7.45 -22.28
N ARG A 362 -20.80 -7.86 -21.81
CA ARG A 362 -19.62 -8.06 -22.65
C ARG A 362 -19.27 -9.54 -22.66
N SER A 363 -19.72 -10.22 -23.71
CA SER A 363 -19.09 -11.40 -24.28
C SER A 363 -18.25 -10.91 -25.46
N THR A 364 -16.97 -11.29 -25.52
CA THR A 364 -16.26 -11.57 -26.78
C THR A 364 -14.82 -12.02 -26.51
N ARG A 365 -14.52 -13.19 -27.09
CA ARG A 365 -13.24 -13.90 -27.29
C ARG A 365 -12.63 -14.67 -26.13
#